data_AF-A0A099XNY9-F1
#
_entry.id   AF-A0A099XNY9-F1
#
_cell.length_a   1.000
_cell.length_b   1.000
_cell.length_c   1.000
_cell.angle_alpha   90.00
_cell.angle_beta   90.00
_cell.angle_gamma   90.00
#
_symmetry.space_group_name_H-M   'P 1'
#
loop_
_entity.id
_entity.type
_entity.pdbx_description
1 polymer ?
#
loop_
_entity_poly.entity_id
_entity_poly.type
_entity_poly.pdbx_seq_one_letter_code
_entity_poly.pdbx_strand_id
1 'polypeptide(L)'
;MSASGGSFGIIIKAFSDYISEKVFKAETVEVSQEILNKQLQNNSNLDIESLTKLSLTKLEKELKPIDYRIVDNCLEYIYHENKSEKINKRILEIIEILNKQHSELSVQRNNIENSIKHDK
;
A
#
# COMPACT_ATOMS: atom_id res chain seq x y z
N MET A 1 -21.34 37.52 41.70
CA MET A 1 -20.91 36.11 41.52
C MET A 1 -20.61 35.93 40.04
N SER A 2 -19.33 35.92 39.69
CA SER A 2 -18.87 36.00 38.30
C SER A 2 -18.94 34.63 37.63
N ALA A 3 -19.62 34.57 36.50
CA ALA A 3 -19.73 33.39 35.65
C ALA A 3 -18.39 33.11 34.94
N SER A 4 -17.54 32.29 35.57
CA SER A 4 -16.32 31.75 34.94
C SER A 4 -16.52 30.29 34.53
N GLY A 5 -17.33 30.07 33.50
CA GLY A 5 -17.60 28.72 32.98
C GLY A 5 -17.50 28.58 31.46
N GLY A 6 -17.13 29.65 30.75
CA GLY A 6 -17.28 29.71 29.28
C GLY A 6 -16.05 29.38 28.44
N SER A 7 -14.82 29.48 28.99
CA SER A 7 -13.61 29.40 28.13
C SER A 7 -13.10 27.97 27.93
N PHE A 8 -13.25 27.07 28.90
CA PHE A 8 -12.75 25.70 28.79
C PHE A 8 -13.55 24.84 27.81
N GLY A 9 -14.87 25.07 27.66
CA GLY A 9 -15.70 24.34 26.70
C GLY A 9 -15.36 24.62 25.24
N ILE A 10 -14.93 25.85 24.93
CA ILE A 10 -14.54 26.24 23.56
C ILE A 10 -13.18 25.64 23.20
N ILE A 11 -12.24 25.60 24.14
CA ILE A 11 -10.90 25.02 23.94
C ILE A 11 -11.00 23.51 23.74
N ILE A 12 -11.83 22.80 24.53
CA ILE A 12 -12.03 21.36 24.36
C ILE A 12 -12.65 21.05 23.00
N LYS A 13 -13.61 21.84 22.54
CA LYS A 13 -14.23 21.64 21.23
C LYS A 13 -13.25 21.88 20.08
N ALA A 14 -12.46 22.95 20.14
CA ALA A 14 -11.42 23.22 19.14
C ALA A 14 -10.32 22.14 19.11
N PHE A 15 -9.96 21.58 20.27
CA PHE A 15 -8.98 20.51 20.35
C PHE A 15 -9.56 19.17 19.87
N SER A 16 -10.83 18.89 20.17
CA SER A 16 -11.56 17.74 19.66
C SER A 16 -11.76 17.81 18.14
N ASP A 17 -12.10 18.98 17.60
CA ASP A 17 -12.23 19.20 16.17
C ASP A 17 -10.86 19.09 15.48
N TYR A 18 -9.79 19.59 16.10
CA TYR A 18 -8.42 19.43 15.58
C TYR A 18 -7.95 17.97 15.57
N ILE A 19 -8.20 17.22 16.66
CA ILE A 19 -7.88 15.79 16.72
C ILE A 19 -8.77 15.03 15.74
N SER A 20 -10.07 15.32 15.67
CA SER A 20 -10.96 14.65 14.72
C SER A 20 -10.54 14.95 13.29
N GLU A 21 -10.22 16.19 12.91
CA GLU A 21 -9.79 16.53 11.56
C GLU A 21 -8.43 15.90 11.21
N LYS A 22 -7.48 15.85 12.16
CA LYS A 22 -6.17 15.19 11.92
C LYS A 22 -6.23 13.67 11.97
N VAL A 23 -7.04 13.09 12.84
CA VAL A 23 -7.20 11.64 13.00
C VAL A 23 -8.05 11.08 11.86
N PHE A 24 -9.13 11.76 11.44
CA PHE A 24 -9.89 11.36 10.25
C PHE A 24 -9.09 11.56 8.96
N LYS A 25 -8.23 12.60 8.84
CA LYS A 25 -7.28 12.69 7.71
C LYS A 25 -6.18 11.63 7.74
N ALA A 26 -5.92 11.01 8.90
CA ALA A 26 -4.94 9.94 9.04
C ALA A 26 -5.55 8.54 8.90
N GLU A 27 -6.86 8.37 9.10
CA GLU A 27 -7.55 7.07 9.04
C GLU A 27 -7.91 6.60 7.63
N THR A 28 -7.73 7.45 6.62
CA THR A 28 -7.72 7.04 5.22
C THR A 28 -6.47 7.57 4.55
N VAL A 29 -5.30 7.12 4.99
CA VAL A 29 -4.23 6.95 4.01
C VAL A 29 -4.66 5.76 3.15
N GLU A 30 -5.63 6.00 2.24
CA GLU A 30 -5.59 5.30 0.96
C GLU A 30 -4.13 5.39 0.55
N VAL A 31 -3.44 4.26 0.48
CA VAL A 31 -2.01 4.28 0.16
C VAL A 31 -1.95 4.77 -1.28
N SER A 32 -1.85 6.09 -1.42
CA SER A 32 -2.03 6.72 -2.71
C SER A 32 -0.88 6.26 -3.59
N GLN A 33 -1.15 6.10 -4.88
CA GLN A 33 -0.15 5.70 -5.87
C GLN A 33 1.14 6.52 -5.71
N GLU A 34 1.03 7.81 -5.34
CA GLU A 34 2.16 8.70 -5.08
C GLU A 34 3.03 8.26 -3.89
N ILE A 35 2.44 7.77 -2.79
CA ILE A 35 3.17 7.32 -1.61
C ILE A 35 3.91 6.02 -1.93
N LEU A 36 3.24 5.07 -2.59
CA LEU A 36 3.86 3.80 -3.01
C LEU A 36 4.96 4.03 -4.05
N ASN A 37 4.73 4.90 -5.03
CA ASN A 37 5.76 5.27 -6.00
C ASN A 37 6.96 5.92 -5.31
N LYS A 38 6.75 6.81 -4.33
CA LYS A 38 7.87 7.39 -3.55
C LYS A 38 8.62 6.31 -2.77
N GLN A 39 7.92 5.35 -2.16
CA GLN A 39 8.56 4.25 -1.45
C GLN A 39 9.38 3.37 -2.40
N LEU A 40 8.87 3.06 -3.59
CA LEU A 40 9.61 2.33 -4.61
C LEU A 40 10.82 3.13 -5.09
N GLN A 41 10.64 4.41 -5.49
CA GLN A 41 11.69 5.32 -5.96
C GLN A 41 12.82 5.53 -4.94
N ASN A 42 12.50 5.53 -3.65
CA ASN A 42 13.50 5.65 -2.58
C ASN A 42 14.36 4.39 -2.41
N ASN A 43 13.85 3.21 -2.80
CA ASN A 43 14.53 1.92 -2.62
C ASN A 43 15.08 1.33 -3.93
N SER A 44 14.55 1.77 -5.06
CA SER A 44 14.90 1.34 -6.42
C SER A 44 14.45 2.40 -7.42
N ASN A 45 14.94 2.43 -8.65
CA ASN A 45 14.43 3.38 -9.65
C ASN A 45 13.11 2.88 -10.30
N LEU A 46 12.26 2.21 -9.51
CA LEU A 46 10.98 1.62 -9.92
C LEU A 46 9.79 2.49 -9.51
N ASP A 47 8.70 2.29 -10.23
CA ASP A 47 7.36 2.75 -9.91
C ASP A 47 6.34 1.61 -10.08
N ILE A 48 5.10 1.84 -9.67
CA ILE A 48 3.99 0.87 -9.82
C ILE A 48 3.81 0.45 -11.29
N GLU A 49 3.97 1.39 -12.22
CA GLU A 49 3.84 1.12 -13.64
C GLU A 49 4.93 0.15 -14.14
N SER A 50 6.15 0.30 -13.64
CA SER A 50 7.28 -0.59 -13.91
C SER A 50 7.02 -2.02 -13.46
N LEU A 51 6.34 -2.24 -12.32
CA LEU A 51 5.96 -3.59 -11.88
C LEU A 51 5.11 -4.32 -12.93
N THR A 52 4.21 -3.58 -13.59
CA THR A 52 3.31 -4.13 -14.62
C THR A 52 3.92 -4.21 -16.02
N LYS A 53 4.92 -3.35 -16.35
CA LYS A 53 5.46 -3.21 -17.71
C LYS A 53 6.86 -3.79 -17.93
N LEU A 54 7.70 -3.87 -16.90
CA LEU A 54 9.07 -4.38 -17.05
C LEU A 54 9.09 -5.87 -17.42
N SER A 55 10.20 -6.36 -17.98
CA SER A 55 10.40 -7.80 -18.13
C SER A 55 10.65 -8.46 -16.77
N LEU A 56 10.21 -9.72 -16.58
CA LEU A 56 10.39 -10.45 -15.32
C LEU A 56 11.85 -10.53 -14.90
N THR A 57 12.77 -10.74 -15.84
CA THR A 57 14.22 -10.83 -15.56
C THR A 57 14.82 -9.52 -15.05
N LYS A 58 14.32 -8.38 -15.53
CA LYS A 58 14.75 -7.07 -14.99
C LYS A 58 14.11 -6.84 -13.63
N LEU A 59 12.83 -7.14 -13.52
CA LEU A 59 12.07 -6.98 -12.29
C LEU A 59 12.69 -7.79 -11.14
N GLU A 60 13.08 -9.05 -11.39
CA GLU A 60 13.74 -9.89 -10.38
C GLU A 60 15.02 -9.26 -9.82
N LYS A 61 15.83 -8.61 -10.67
CA LYS A 61 17.07 -7.94 -10.24
C LYS A 61 16.78 -6.68 -9.43
N GLU A 62 15.77 -5.92 -9.83
CA GLU A 62 15.38 -4.67 -9.18
C GLU A 62 14.61 -4.92 -7.87
N LEU A 63 13.85 -6.00 -7.76
CA LEU A 63 13.12 -6.38 -6.54
C LEU A 63 14.03 -6.92 -5.44
N LYS A 64 15.14 -7.57 -5.81
CA LYS A 64 16.08 -8.18 -4.85
C LYS A 64 16.58 -7.24 -3.74
N PRO A 65 16.95 -5.97 -4.00
CA PRO A 65 17.36 -5.02 -2.95
C PRO A 65 16.20 -4.34 -2.20
N ILE A 66 14.94 -4.50 -2.63
CA ILE A 66 13.79 -3.79 -2.06
C ILE A 66 13.20 -4.61 -0.91
N ASP A 67 12.70 -3.91 0.12
CA ASP A 67 11.87 -4.55 1.15
C ASP A 67 10.59 -5.13 0.52
N TYR A 68 10.40 -6.44 0.62
CA TYR A 68 9.25 -7.15 0.06
C TYR A 68 7.91 -6.59 0.56
N ARG A 69 7.85 -5.97 1.75
CA ARG A 69 6.62 -5.35 2.28
C ARG A 69 6.16 -4.17 1.44
N ILE A 70 7.10 -3.42 0.88
CA ILE A 70 6.79 -2.31 -0.04
C ILE A 70 6.16 -2.88 -1.32
N VAL A 71 6.73 -3.97 -1.82
CA VAL A 71 6.24 -4.64 -3.03
C VAL A 71 4.86 -5.26 -2.79
N ASP A 72 4.64 -5.89 -1.63
CA ASP A 72 3.35 -6.45 -1.23
C ASP A 72 2.25 -5.38 -1.20
N ASN A 73 2.51 -4.22 -0.61
CA ASN A 73 1.58 -3.10 -0.60
C ASN A 73 1.30 -2.57 -2.03
N CYS A 74 2.31 -2.56 -2.90
CA CYS A 74 2.12 -2.18 -4.30
C CYS A 74 1.26 -3.20 -5.06
N LEU A 75 1.44 -4.49 -4.82
CA LEU A 75 0.63 -5.54 -5.44
C LEU A 75 -0.82 -5.47 -4.98
N GLU A 76 -1.05 -5.22 -3.70
CA GLU A 76 -2.38 -4.99 -3.15
C GLU A 76 -3.07 -3.80 -3.83
N TYR A 77 -2.38 -2.67 -3.96
CA TYR A 77 -2.87 -1.51 -4.69
C TYR A 77 -3.20 -1.83 -6.16
N ILE A 78 -2.27 -2.46 -6.89
CA ILE A 78 -2.48 -2.81 -8.30
C ILE A 78 -3.69 -3.75 -8.45
N TYR A 79 -3.83 -4.73 -7.54
CA TYR A 79 -4.95 -5.68 -7.56
C TYR A 79 -6.30 -4.99 -7.36
N HIS A 80 -6.40 -4.08 -6.39
CA HIS A 80 -7.63 -3.36 -6.11
C HIS A 80 -8.03 -2.39 -7.22
N GLU A 81 -7.06 -1.67 -7.78
CA GLU A 81 -7.29 -0.68 -8.84
C GLU A 81 -7.53 -1.32 -10.21
N ASN A 82 -6.97 -2.51 -10.47
CA ASN A 82 -7.01 -3.14 -11.77
C ASN A 82 -7.42 -4.62 -11.70
N LYS A 83 -8.69 -4.88 -12.04
CA LYS A 83 -9.26 -6.25 -12.09
C LYS A 83 -9.09 -6.94 -13.44
N SER A 84 -8.01 -6.66 -14.17
CA SER A 84 -7.77 -7.27 -15.48
C SER A 84 -7.10 -8.64 -15.33
N GLU A 85 -7.55 -9.64 -16.09
CA GLU A 85 -6.93 -10.98 -16.09
C GLU A 85 -5.43 -10.94 -16.44
N LYS A 86 -5.02 -10.02 -17.31
CA LYS A 86 -3.60 -9.82 -17.66
C LYS A 86 -2.78 -9.32 -16.47
N ILE A 87 -3.35 -8.41 -15.68
CA ILE A 87 -2.71 -7.85 -14.48
C ILE A 87 -2.70 -8.90 -13.36
N ASN A 88 -3.76 -9.68 -13.21
CA ASN A 88 -3.81 -10.80 -12.27
C ASN A 88 -2.73 -11.85 -12.56
N LYS A 89 -2.55 -12.25 -13.84
CA LYS A 89 -1.44 -13.14 -14.24
C LYS A 89 -0.09 -12.51 -13.89
N ARG A 90 0.06 -11.21 -14.15
CA ARG A 90 1.29 -10.49 -13.84
C ARG A 90 1.59 -10.45 -12.33
N ILE A 91 0.58 -10.22 -11.50
CA ILE A 91 0.71 -10.23 -10.04
C ILE A 91 1.18 -11.61 -9.55
N LEU A 92 0.59 -12.69 -10.07
CA LEU A 92 1.01 -14.06 -9.72
C LEU A 92 2.49 -14.32 -10.07
N GLU A 93 2.96 -13.85 -11.23
CA GLU A 93 4.38 -13.97 -11.61
C GLU A 93 5.30 -13.23 -10.61
N ILE A 94 4.89 -12.05 -10.13
CA ILE A 94 5.65 -11.27 -9.16
C ILE A 94 5.64 -11.96 -7.79
N ILE A 95 4.50 -12.49 -7.36
CA ILE A 95 4.38 -13.27 -6.12
C ILE A 95 5.31 -14.48 -6.17
N GLU A 96 5.39 -15.20 -7.29
CA GLU A 96 6.34 -16.31 -7.45
C GLU A 96 7.80 -15.87 -7.31
N ILE A 97 8.17 -14.72 -7.89
CA ILE A 97 9.52 -14.16 -7.73
C ILE A 97 9.79 -13.85 -6.25
N LEU A 98 8.87 -13.17 -5.58
CA LEU A 98 9.01 -12.82 -4.16
C LEU A 98 9.08 -14.06 -3.27
N ASN A 99 8.29 -15.10 -3.56
CA ASN A 99 8.34 -16.38 -2.84
C ASN A 99 9.67 -17.13 -3.05
N LYS A 100 10.31 -16.98 -4.22
CA LYS A 100 11.66 -17.53 -4.47
C LYS A 100 12.75 -16.74 -3.75
N GLN A 101 12.59 -15.43 -3.65
CA GLN A 101 13.56 -14.52 -3.04
C GLN A 101 13.46 -14.48 -1.51
N HIS A 102 12.27 -14.70 -0.96
CA HIS A 102 11.99 -14.58 0.46
C HIS A 102 11.28 -15.84 0.98
N SER A 103 11.85 -16.45 2.03
CA SER A 103 11.26 -17.61 2.72
C SER A 103 10.08 -17.24 3.61
N GLU A 104 9.83 -15.95 3.83
CA GLU A 104 8.75 -15.45 4.68
C GLU A 104 7.41 -15.45 3.92
N LEU A 105 6.42 -16.10 4.53
CA LEU A 105 5.05 -16.13 4.05
C LEU A 105 4.36 -14.80 4.34
N SER A 106 3.96 -14.08 3.29
CA SER A 106 3.14 -12.89 3.40
C SER A 106 1.66 -13.26 3.34
N VAL A 107 0.91 -12.86 4.38
CA VAL A 107 -0.54 -13.04 4.42
C VAL A 107 -1.21 -12.27 3.29
N GLN A 108 -0.70 -11.07 2.96
CA GLN A 108 -1.22 -10.24 1.86
C GLN A 108 -1.06 -10.95 0.52
N ARG A 109 0.16 -11.45 0.21
CA ARG A 109 0.40 -12.20 -1.04
C ARG A 109 -0.49 -13.43 -1.15
N ASN A 110 -0.60 -14.20 -0.07
CA ASN A 110 -1.44 -15.39 -0.05
C ASN A 110 -2.92 -15.05 -0.26
N ASN A 111 -3.41 -13.96 0.33
CA ASN A 111 -4.78 -13.50 0.13
C ASN A 111 -5.02 -13.09 -1.32
N ILE A 112 -4.15 -12.28 -1.91
CA ILE A 112 -4.24 -11.86 -3.32
C ILE A 112 -4.17 -13.06 -4.26
N GLU A 113 -3.23 -13.98 -4.03
CA GLU A 113 -3.06 -15.19 -4.82
C GLU A 113 -4.31 -16.08 -4.77
N ASN A 114 -4.87 -16.29 -3.58
CA ASN A 114 -6.11 -17.04 -3.42
C ASN A 114 -7.29 -16.33 -4.07
N SER A 115 -7.44 -15.02 -3.91
CA SER A 115 -8.48 -14.26 -4.58
C SER A 115 -8.37 -14.42 -6.10
N ILE A 116 -7.20 -14.22 -6.70
CA ILE A 116 -7.01 -14.39 -8.14
C ILE A 116 -7.32 -15.82 -8.61
N LYS A 117 -6.93 -16.84 -7.83
CA LYS A 117 -7.12 -18.26 -8.19
C LYS A 117 -8.57 -18.73 -8.04
N HIS A 118 -9.32 -18.17 -7.10
CA HIS A 118 -10.67 -18.61 -6.74
C HIS A 118 -11.79 -17.69 -7.25
N ASP A 119 -11.48 -16.47 -7.71
CA ASP A 119 -12.43 -15.53 -8.34
C ASP A 119 -12.68 -15.86 -9.83
N LYS A 120 -12.64 -17.16 -10.19
CA LYS A 120 -12.83 -17.71 -11.55
C LYS A 120 -14.23 -18.25 -11.77
#